data_AF-A0A7C5IC56-F1
#
_entry.id   AF-A0A7C5IC56-F1
#
_cell.length_a   1.000
_cell.length_b   1.000
_cell.length_c   1.000
_cell.angle_alpha   90.00
_cell.angle_beta   90.00
_cell.angle_gamma   90.00
#
_symmetry.space_group_name_H-M   'P 1'
#
loop_
_entity.id
_entity.type
_entity.pdbx_description
1 polymer ?
#
loop_
_entity_poly.entity_id
_entity_poly.type
_entity_poly.pdbx_seq_one_letter_code
_entity_poly.pdbx_strand_id
1 'polypeptide(L)'
;HALEHTLVGLAPVLISCDPTDLAGFSTIMAPHTGGPAIFIYDGHEGGIGLAQAAFSELRTLLRMARDQLASCPCEKGCPACCLSPYCGNDNQPMDKAAATALASALFGGRDG
;
A
#
# COMPACT_ATOMS: atom_id res chain seq x y z
N HIS A 1 2.75 7.43 -0.56
CA HIS A 1 3.46 6.72 -1.65
C HIS A 1 4.18 5.45 -1.19
N ALA A 2 5.20 5.53 -0.32
CA ALA A 2 5.88 4.32 0.18
C ALA A 2 4.93 3.24 0.77
N LEU A 3 3.99 3.63 1.63
CA LEU A 3 2.98 2.70 2.16
C LEU A 3 2.04 2.15 1.09
N GLU A 4 1.66 2.95 0.11
CA GLU A 4 0.82 2.52 -1.03
C GLU A 4 1.52 1.39 -1.81
N HIS A 5 2.79 1.57 -2.17
CA HIS A 5 3.57 0.52 -2.84
C HIS A 5 3.65 -0.77 -2.01
N THR A 6 3.93 -0.65 -0.70
CA THR A 6 4.04 -1.83 0.16
C THR A 6 2.69 -2.57 0.27
N LEU A 7 1.57 -1.85 0.39
CA LEU A 7 0.24 -2.47 0.46
C LEU A 7 -0.12 -3.17 -0.85
N VAL A 8 0.04 -2.50 -2.00
CA VAL A 8 -0.26 -3.10 -3.32
C VAL A 8 0.66 -4.29 -3.59
N GLY A 9 1.96 -4.17 -3.30
CA GLY A 9 2.92 -5.25 -3.52
C GLY A 9 2.71 -6.48 -2.63
N LEU A 10 2.11 -6.31 -1.45
CA LEU A 10 1.81 -7.42 -0.54
C LEU A 10 0.41 -8.02 -0.72
N ALA A 11 -0.54 -7.30 -1.33
CA ALA A 11 -1.91 -7.77 -1.51
C ALA A 11 -2.00 -9.14 -2.23
N PRO A 12 -1.21 -9.43 -3.29
CA PRO A 12 -1.19 -10.74 -3.94
C PRO A 12 -0.95 -11.92 -3.00
N VAL A 13 -0.21 -11.72 -1.90
CA VAL A 13 0.06 -12.78 -0.90
C VAL A 13 -1.21 -13.22 -0.18
N LEU A 14 -2.19 -12.32 -0.02
CA LEU A 14 -3.42 -12.58 0.73
C LEU A 14 -4.56 -13.03 -0.16
N ILE A 15 -4.68 -12.47 -1.36
CA ILE A 15 -5.83 -12.70 -2.24
C ILE A 15 -5.52 -13.51 -3.50
N SER A 16 -4.28 -14.02 -3.63
CA SER A 16 -3.86 -14.92 -4.72
C SER A 16 -4.14 -14.37 -6.14
N CYS A 17 -3.84 -13.09 -6.35
CA CYS A 17 -3.91 -12.44 -7.67
C CYS A 17 -2.50 -12.23 -8.29
N ASP A 18 -2.43 -11.80 -9.54
CA ASP A 18 -1.16 -11.37 -10.13
C ASP A 18 -0.71 -10.01 -9.55
N PRO A 19 0.60 -9.73 -9.43
CA PRO A 19 1.08 -8.41 -8.98
C PRO A 19 0.62 -7.22 -9.83
N THR A 20 0.17 -7.45 -11.06
CA THR A 20 -0.35 -6.41 -11.96
C THR A 20 -1.89 -6.27 -11.93
N ASP A 21 -2.60 -7.14 -11.20
CA ASP A 21 -4.05 -7.10 -11.11
C ASP A 21 -4.57 -5.99 -10.17
N LEU A 22 -3.69 -5.43 -9.33
CA LEU A 22 -3.99 -4.29 -8.46
C LEU A 22 -3.04 -3.14 -8.75
N ALA A 23 -3.58 -1.93 -8.72
CA ALA A 23 -2.81 -0.70 -8.81
C ALA A 23 -3.11 0.21 -7.60
N GLY A 24 -2.22 1.17 -7.39
CA GLY A 24 -2.28 2.11 -6.27
C GLY A 24 -2.09 3.54 -6.73
N PHE A 25 -2.65 4.46 -5.95
CA PHE A 25 -2.40 5.90 -6.06
C PHE A 25 -2.48 6.53 -4.67
N SER A 26 -1.62 7.49 -4.38
CA SER A 26 -1.70 8.27 -3.14
C SER A 26 -1.63 9.78 -3.37
N THR A 27 -2.40 10.52 -2.58
CA THR A 27 -2.48 11.98 -2.62
C THR A 27 -2.52 12.54 -1.20
N ILE A 28 -1.99 13.75 -1.01
CA ILE A 28 -2.07 14.49 0.26
C ILE A 28 -3.44 15.18 0.43
N MET A 29 -4.16 15.40 -0.68
CA MET A 29 -5.45 16.07 -0.67
C MET A 29 -6.40 15.36 -1.63
N ALA A 30 -7.17 14.41 -1.11
CA ALA A 30 -8.23 13.77 -1.87
C ALA A 30 -9.51 14.64 -1.83
N PRO A 31 -10.13 14.97 -2.99
CA PRO A 31 -11.29 15.86 -3.05
C PRO A 31 -12.46 15.45 -2.16
N HIS A 32 -12.67 14.15 -1.99
CA HIS A 32 -13.81 13.60 -1.25
C HIS A 32 -13.57 13.48 0.26
N THR A 33 -12.33 13.29 0.69
CA THR A 33 -12.00 13.12 2.12
C THR A 33 -11.42 14.38 2.75
N GLY A 34 -10.97 15.35 1.94
CA GLY A 34 -10.36 16.60 2.42
C GLY A 34 -8.99 16.40 3.08
N GLY A 35 -8.35 15.24 2.87
CA GLY A 35 -7.06 14.91 3.48
C GLY A 35 -6.29 13.84 2.72
N PRO A 36 -5.17 13.36 3.30
CA PRO A 36 -4.33 12.35 2.68
C PRO A 36 -5.08 11.03 2.49
N ALA A 37 -4.89 10.40 1.34
CA ALA A 37 -5.53 9.13 1.03
C ALA A 37 -4.62 8.24 0.18
N ILE A 38 -4.77 6.93 0.39
CA ILE A 38 -4.24 5.87 -0.47
C ILE A 38 -5.44 5.17 -1.10
N PHE A 39 -5.44 5.07 -2.42
CA PHE A 39 -6.42 4.33 -3.20
C PHE A 39 -5.76 3.07 -3.73
N ILE A 40 -6.47 1.94 -3.62
CA ILE A 40 -6.10 0.66 -4.22
C ILE A 40 -7.31 0.22 -5.04
N TYR A 41 -7.08 -0.17 -6.29
CA TYR A 41 -8.15 -0.49 -7.24
C TYR A 41 -7.73 -1.63 -8.17
N ASP A 42 -8.72 -2.36 -8.68
CA ASP A 42 -8.55 -3.39 -9.69
C ASP A 42 -7.94 -2.80 -10.99
N GLY A 43 -6.94 -3.48 -11.55
CA GLY A 43 -6.36 -3.15 -12.85
C GLY A 43 -7.26 -3.53 -14.04
N HIS A 44 -8.33 -4.29 -13.78
CA HIS A 44 -9.29 -4.73 -14.79
C HIS A 44 -10.42 -3.72 -14.98
N GLU A 45 -10.73 -3.42 -16.24
CA GLU A 45 -11.86 -2.54 -16.58
C GLU A 45 -13.18 -3.12 -16.06
N GLY A 46 -13.98 -2.28 -15.40
CA GLY A 46 -15.23 -2.69 -14.75
C GLY A 46 -15.05 -3.28 -13.34
N GLY A 47 -13.82 -3.62 -12.94
CA GLY A 47 -13.49 -4.20 -11.64
C GLY A 47 -13.96 -5.65 -11.48
N ILE A 48 -13.13 -6.48 -10.87
CA ILE A 48 -13.43 -7.91 -10.65
C ILE A 48 -13.50 -8.28 -9.15
N GLY A 49 -13.34 -7.29 -8.26
CA GLY A 49 -13.53 -7.41 -6.82
C GLY A 49 -12.25 -7.66 -6.03
N LEU A 50 -11.07 -7.54 -6.64
CA LEU A 50 -9.79 -7.74 -5.96
C LEU A 50 -9.50 -6.66 -4.93
N ALA A 51 -9.80 -5.39 -5.23
CA ALA A 51 -9.63 -4.33 -4.25
C ALA A 51 -10.56 -4.51 -3.04
N GLN A 52 -11.77 -5.03 -3.26
CA GLN A 52 -12.70 -5.39 -2.19
C GLN A 52 -12.16 -6.54 -1.33
N ALA A 53 -11.62 -7.59 -1.96
CA ALA A 53 -10.99 -8.70 -1.26
C ALA A 53 -9.76 -8.25 -0.44
N ALA A 54 -8.91 -7.39 -1.01
CA ALA A 54 -7.78 -6.80 -0.30
C ALA A 54 -8.25 -5.95 0.89
N PHE A 55 -9.34 -5.20 0.73
CA PHE A 55 -9.92 -4.39 1.80
C PHE A 55 -10.47 -5.22 2.95
N SER A 56 -11.11 -6.37 2.68
CA SER A 56 -11.53 -7.29 3.76
C SER A 56 -10.35 -7.82 4.59
N GLU A 57 -9.14 -7.84 4.03
CA GLU A 57 -7.90 -8.24 4.70
C GLU A 57 -7.03 -7.05 5.14
N LEU A 58 -7.56 -5.81 5.12
CA LEU A 58 -6.79 -4.58 5.31
C LEU A 58 -5.96 -4.59 6.59
N ARG A 59 -6.51 -5.10 7.70
CA ARG A 59 -5.80 -5.18 8.99
C ARG A 59 -4.58 -6.12 8.90
N THR A 60 -4.72 -7.24 8.19
CA THR A 60 -3.60 -8.17 7.95
C THR A 60 -2.56 -7.52 7.01
N LEU A 61 -3.03 -6.85 5.95
CA LEU A 61 -2.17 -6.18 5.00
C LEU A 61 -1.35 -5.05 5.63
N LEU A 62 -1.96 -4.24 6.50
CA LEU A 62 -1.27 -3.18 7.26
C LEU A 62 -0.20 -3.74 8.21
N ARG A 63 -0.50 -4.86 8.89
CA ARG A 63 0.48 -5.56 9.74
C ARG A 63 1.67 -6.06 8.91
N MET A 64 1.40 -6.74 7.79
CA MET A 64 2.45 -7.24 6.90
C MET A 64 3.30 -6.09 6.34
N ALA A 65 2.66 -4.98 5.93
CA ALA A 65 3.36 -3.81 5.43
C ALA A 65 4.29 -3.19 6.48
N ARG A 66 3.81 -3.02 7.72
CA ARG A 66 4.63 -2.57 8.85
C ARG A 66 5.82 -3.50 9.06
N ASP A 67 5.59 -4.81 9.10
CA ASP A 67 6.63 -5.79 9.39
C ASP A 67 7.68 -5.87 8.27
N GLN A 68 7.25 -5.80 7.01
CA GLN A 68 8.14 -5.75 5.84
C GLN A 68 9.02 -4.50 5.86
N LEU A 69 8.43 -3.34 6.14
CA LEU A 69 9.17 -2.08 6.23
C LEU A 69 10.14 -2.10 7.41
N ALA A 70 9.69 -2.50 8.60
CA ALA A 70 10.51 -2.49 9.82
C ALA A 70 11.67 -3.50 9.79
N SER A 71 11.46 -4.68 9.18
CA SER A 71 12.48 -5.74 9.15
C SER A 71 13.49 -5.60 8.00
N CYS A 72 13.15 -4.86 6.94
CA CYS A 72 14.07 -4.67 5.82
C CYS A 72 15.32 -3.88 6.29
N PRO A 73 16.55 -4.30 5.94
CA PRO A 73 17.78 -3.66 6.42
C PRO A 73 18.12 -2.34 5.70
N CYS A 74 17.38 -1.95 4.66
CA CYS A 74 17.65 -0.72 3.92
C CYS A 74 17.22 0.53 4.73
N GLU A 75 17.84 1.67 4.46
CA GLU A 75 17.50 2.93 5.14
C GLU A 75 16.39 3.70 4.40
N LYS A 76 16.55 3.88 3.08
CA LYS A 76 15.73 4.79 2.26
C LYS A 76 14.53 4.15 1.56
N GLY A 77 14.43 2.82 1.59
CA GLY A 77 13.53 2.04 0.75
C GLY A 77 14.27 1.35 -0.40
N CYS A 78 13.84 0.14 -0.75
CA CYS A 78 14.43 -0.66 -1.82
C CYS A 78 13.35 -1.54 -2.50
N PRO A 79 13.67 -2.21 -3.62
CA PRO A 79 12.72 -3.08 -4.33
C PRO A 79 12.15 -4.22 -3.48
N ALA A 80 12.83 -4.59 -2.39
CA ALA A 80 12.36 -5.62 -1.49
C ALA A 80 11.29 -5.12 -0.48
N CYS A 81 11.06 -3.81 -0.30
CA CYS A 81 10.14 -3.33 0.73
C CYS A 81 9.10 -2.30 0.26
N CYS A 82 9.46 -1.32 -0.57
CA CYS A 82 8.54 -0.22 -0.89
C CYS A 82 8.78 0.45 -2.25
N LEU A 83 9.71 -0.05 -3.07
CA LEU A 83 9.79 0.40 -4.47
C LEU A 83 8.95 -0.54 -5.35
N SER A 84 8.24 0.06 -6.30
CA SER A 84 7.47 -0.65 -7.30
C SER A 84 8.12 -0.46 -8.68
N PRO A 85 8.28 -1.54 -9.48
CA PRO A 85 8.71 -1.41 -10.88
C PRO A 85 7.63 -0.79 -11.78
N TYR A 86 6.39 -0.69 -11.29
CA TYR A 86 5.25 -0.13 -12.03
C TYR A 86 4.94 1.32 -11.64
N CYS A 87 5.80 1.95 -10.84
CA CYS A 87 5.61 3.34 -10.43
C CYS A 87 5.90 4.31 -11.58
N GLY A 88 4.92 5.11 -11.98
CA GLY A 88 5.07 6.15 -13.00
C GLY A 88 5.71 7.47 -12.53
N ASN A 89 6.11 7.56 -11.26
CA ASN A 89 6.67 8.77 -10.66
C ASN A 89 8.09 8.56 -10.09
N ASP A 90 8.88 7.72 -10.76
CA ASP A 90 10.27 7.38 -10.41
C ASP A 90 10.46 6.92 -8.95
N ASN A 91 9.44 6.29 -8.38
CA ASN A 91 9.38 5.94 -6.96
C ASN A 91 9.64 7.14 -6.03
N GLN A 92 9.09 8.31 -6.33
CA GLN A 92 9.24 9.52 -5.51
C GLN A 92 7.87 10.14 -5.15
N PRO A 93 7.73 10.76 -3.97
CA PRO A 93 8.66 10.71 -2.83
C PRO A 93 8.63 9.33 -2.14
N MET A 94 9.78 8.87 -1.62
CA MET A 94 9.89 7.61 -0.89
C MET A 94 10.41 7.84 0.53
N ASP A 95 9.57 7.60 1.52
CA ASP A 95 9.95 7.66 2.94
C ASP A 95 9.50 6.39 3.66
N LYS A 96 10.49 5.53 3.93
CA LYS A 96 10.31 4.25 4.61
C LYS A 96 9.89 4.42 6.07
N ALA A 97 10.49 5.37 6.79
CA ALA A 97 10.22 5.59 8.20
C ALA A 97 8.79 6.11 8.40
N ALA A 98 8.39 7.09 7.59
CA ALA A 98 7.04 7.61 7.59
C ALA A 98 6.01 6.53 7.21
N ALA A 99 6.29 5.68 6.21
CA ALA A 99 5.41 4.57 5.85
C ALA A 99 5.24 3.56 6.99
N THR A 100 6.30 3.25 7.72
CA THR A 100 6.27 2.33 8.87
C THR A 100 5.41 2.90 10.00
N ALA A 101 5.56 4.20 10.28
CA ALA A 101 4.77 4.91 11.28
C ALA A 101 3.29 4.98 10.89
N LEU A 102 2.98 5.29 9.63
CA LEU A 102 1.61 5.31 9.10
C LEU A 102 0.96 3.92 9.18
N ALA A 103 1.66 2.86 8.76
CA ALA A 103 1.14 1.49 8.85
C ALA A 103 0.81 1.10 10.30
N SER A 104 1.67 1.50 11.25
CA SER A 104 1.46 1.25 12.67
C SER A 104 0.26 2.03 13.23
N ALA A 105 0.13 3.31 12.86
CA ALA A 105 -0.98 4.16 13.28
C ALA A 105 -2.33 3.67 12.75
N LEU A 106 -2.39 3.29 11.47
CA LEU A 106 -3.59 2.75 10.84
C LEU A 106 -3.95 1.35 11.36
N PHE A 107 -2.97 0.52 11.70
CA PHE A 107 -3.21 -0.78 12.34
C PHE A 107 -3.73 -0.64 13.78
N GLY A 108 -3.22 0.34 14.53
CA GLY A 108 -3.60 0.63 15.92
C GLY A 108 -4.86 1.49 16.06
N GLY A 109 -5.34 2.09 14.96
CA GLY A 109 -6.59 2.84 14.93
C GLY A 109 -7.77 1.93 15.28
N ARG A 110 -8.61 2.38 16.22
CA ARG A 110 -9.84 1.69 16.62
C ARG A 110 -10.72 1.50 15.38
N ASP A 111 -11.14 0.26 15.14
CA ASP A 111 -12.24 -0.05 14.24
C ASP A 111 -13.43 0.82 14.70
N GLY A 112 -13.83 1.77 13.85
CA GLY A 112 -15.03 2.59 14.03
C GLY A 112 -16.19 1.90 13.34
#